data_AF-A0A5C7QB73-F1
#
_entry.id   AF-A0A5C7QB73-F1
#
_cell.length_a   1.000
_cell.length_b   1.000
_cell.length_c   1.000
_cell.angle_alpha   90.00
_cell.angle_beta   90.00
_cell.angle_gamma   90.00
#
_symmetry.space_group_name_H-M   'P 1'
#
loop_
_entity.id
_entity.type
_entity.pdbx_description
1 polymer ?
#
loop_
_entity_poly.entity_id
_entity_poly.type
_entity_poly.pdbx_seq_one_letter_code
_entity_poly.pdbx_strand_id
1 'polypeptide(L)'
;LGTADGRACASAVQAAAEAPMKAQGGYTHVSNGRFKGGWITRHYGNPAQGLHALHLELCQCTYMDEIAPFAYRTDLAARVQPLLRQMVAAAVEARPQG
;
A
#
# COMPACT_ATOMS: atom_id res chain seq x y z
N LEU A 1 -0.82 2.35 4.59
CA LEU A 1 -0.99 2.93 3.24
C LEU A 1 -0.75 4.45 3.29
N GLY A 2 0.14 4.99 2.46
CA GLY A 2 0.38 6.42 2.35
C GLY A 2 -0.07 6.98 1.00
N THR A 3 -0.87 8.04 1.00
CA THR A 3 -1.46 8.68 -0.21
C THR A 3 -1.34 10.21 -0.21
N ALA A 4 -0.38 10.74 0.54
CA ALA A 4 -0.17 12.16 0.82
C ALA A 4 -1.40 12.84 1.43
N ASP A 5 -2.04 12.20 2.42
CA ASP A 5 -3.34 12.63 2.98
C ASP A 5 -4.43 12.72 1.89
N GLY A 6 -4.46 11.75 0.98
CA GLY A 6 -5.45 11.66 -0.10
C GLY A 6 -5.15 12.49 -1.35
N ARG A 7 -4.01 13.19 -1.41
CA ARG A 7 -3.65 14.06 -2.56
C ARG A 7 -2.92 13.34 -3.70
N ALA A 8 -2.31 12.19 -3.43
CA ALA A 8 -1.45 11.51 -4.41
C ALA A 8 -2.20 10.55 -5.36
N CYS A 9 -3.48 10.26 -5.11
CA CYS A 9 -4.31 9.41 -5.95
C CYS A 9 -5.78 9.81 -5.85
N ALA A 10 -6.63 9.31 -6.75
CA ALA A 10 -8.07 9.53 -6.65
C ALA A 10 -8.65 8.82 -5.41
N SER A 11 -9.71 9.37 -4.83
CA SER A 11 -10.37 8.80 -3.65
C SER A 11 -10.83 7.35 -3.87
N ALA A 12 -11.34 7.03 -5.07
CA ALA A 12 -11.73 5.68 -5.45
C ALA A 12 -10.54 4.70 -5.44
N VAL A 13 -9.38 5.13 -5.92
CA VAL A 13 -8.15 4.31 -5.93
C VAL A 13 -7.68 4.04 -4.50
N GLN A 14 -7.68 5.05 -3.63
CA GLN A 14 -7.32 4.85 -2.21
C GLN A 14 -8.32 3.90 -1.53
N ALA A 15 -9.63 4.12 -1.71
CA ALA A 15 -10.66 3.31 -1.08
C ALA A 15 -10.57 1.83 -1.52
N ALA A 16 -10.31 1.59 -2.81
CA ALA A 16 -10.11 0.25 -3.35
C ALA A 16 -8.88 -0.44 -2.76
N ALA A 17 -7.75 0.28 -2.62
CA ALA A 17 -6.55 -0.26 -1.98
C ALA A 17 -6.75 -0.56 -0.48
N GLU A 18 -7.58 0.22 0.21
CA GLU A 18 -7.89 0.02 1.64
C GLU A 18 -8.85 -1.14 1.90
N ALA A 19 -9.74 -1.46 0.96
CA ALA A 19 -10.79 -2.46 1.17
C ALA A 19 -10.25 -3.84 1.55
N PRO A 20 -9.23 -4.42 0.87
CA PRO A 20 -8.61 -5.67 1.30
C PRO A 20 -7.99 -5.60 2.70
N MET A 21 -7.39 -4.45 3.07
CA MET A 21 -6.78 -4.26 4.40
C MET A 21 -7.84 -4.24 5.52
N LYS A 22 -9.02 -3.67 5.25
CA LYS A 22 -10.14 -3.64 6.19
C LYS A 22 -10.84 -4.99 6.32
N ALA A 23 -10.88 -5.78 5.23
CA ALA A 23 -11.56 -7.07 5.19
C ALA A 23 -10.74 -8.21 5.81
N GLN A 24 -9.41 -8.12 5.81
CA GLN A 24 -8.55 -9.12 6.43
C GLN A 24 -8.46 -8.96 7.95
N GLY A 25 -8.11 -10.04 8.66
CA GLY A 25 -7.94 -10.05 10.12
C GLY A 25 -6.54 -10.44 10.62
N GLY A 26 -5.57 -10.65 9.73
CA GLY A 26 -4.24 -11.14 10.06
C GLY A 26 -3.20 -10.06 10.40
N TYR A 27 -3.44 -8.82 10.00
CA TYR A 27 -2.51 -7.70 10.14
C TYR A 27 -3.22 -6.44 10.67
N THR A 28 -2.53 -5.68 11.50
CA THR A 28 -2.95 -4.32 11.84
C THR A 28 -2.67 -3.40 10.65
N HIS A 29 -3.44 -2.32 10.54
CA HIS A 29 -3.27 -1.41 9.43
C HIS A 29 -3.61 0.04 9.79
N VAL A 30 -2.98 0.96 9.08
CA VAL A 30 -3.29 2.39 9.15
C VAL A 30 -3.05 3.04 7.79
N SER A 31 -3.92 4.00 7.43
CA SER A 31 -3.75 4.88 6.29
C SER A 31 -3.31 6.27 6.75
N ASN A 32 -2.30 6.84 6.08
CA ASN A 32 -1.77 8.17 6.38
C ASN A 32 -1.45 8.40 7.87
N GLY A 33 -0.95 7.36 8.54
CA GLY A 33 -0.44 7.46 9.91
C GLY A 33 0.90 8.19 9.96
N ARG A 34 1.91 7.59 10.60
CA ARG A 34 3.27 8.15 10.62
C ARG A 34 3.85 8.36 9.22
N PHE A 35 3.61 7.40 8.32
CA PHE A 35 4.09 7.44 6.94
C PHE A 35 2.93 7.74 5.98
N LYS A 36 2.88 8.99 5.54
CA LYS A 36 1.81 9.51 4.68
C LYS A 36 2.10 9.38 3.18
N GLY A 37 3.20 8.73 2.79
CA GLY A 37 3.71 8.70 1.41
C GLY A 37 4.84 9.72 1.23
N GLY A 38 6.01 9.24 0.81
CA GLY A 38 7.27 10.00 0.80
C GLY A 38 7.39 11.04 -0.31
N TRP A 39 8.62 11.45 -0.63
CA TRP A 39 8.88 12.40 -1.72
C TRP A 39 8.31 11.89 -3.05
N ILE A 40 8.59 10.64 -3.43
CA ILE A 40 8.09 10.01 -4.68
C ILE A 40 6.56 10.08 -4.74
N THR A 41 5.87 9.67 -3.67
CA THR A 41 4.40 9.67 -3.62
C THR A 41 3.82 11.07 -3.77
N ARG A 42 4.41 12.06 -3.10
CA ARG A 42 3.94 13.46 -3.15
C ARG A 42 4.25 14.15 -4.47
N HIS A 43 5.40 13.83 -5.05
CA HIS A 43 5.89 14.51 -6.25
C HIS A 43 5.24 13.98 -7.53
N TYR A 44 5.07 12.66 -7.64
CA TYR A 44 4.54 12.04 -8.85
C TYR A 44 3.04 11.72 -8.80
N GLY A 45 2.41 11.80 -7.62
CA GLY A 45 0.96 11.69 -7.50
C GLY A 45 0.28 12.95 -8.07
N ASN A 46 -0.45 12.80 -9.16
CA ASN A 46 -1.23 13.86 -9.79
C ASN A 46 -2.56 13.31 -10.33
N PRO A 47 -3.57 13.09 -9.46
CA PRO A 47 -4.81 12.45 -9.85
C PRO A 47 -5.60 13.25 -10.90
N ALA A 48 -5.40 14.57 -10.98
CA ALA A 48 -6.01 15.41 -12.01
C ALA A 48 -5.48 15.10 -13.42
N GLN A 49 -4.30 14.48 -13.53
CA GLN A 49 -3.71 14.00 -14.79
C GLN A 49 -3.74 12.47 -14.91
N GLY A 50 -4.55 11.79 -14.10
CA GLY A 50 -4.64 10.33 -14.09
C GLY A 50 -3.41 9.61 -13.50
N LEU A 51 -2.49 10.35 -12.87
CA LEU A 51 -1.32 9.78 -12.20
C LEU A 51 -1.65 9.49 -10.74
N HIS A 52 -1.56 8.23 -10.34
CA HIS A 52 -1.91 7.79 -9.00
C HIS A 52 -0.70 7.14 -8.32
N ALA A 53 -0.25 7.72 -7.21
CA ALA A 53 0.86 7.21 -6.43
C ALA A 53 0.40 6.77 -5.04
N LEU A 54 0.73 5.52 -4.69
CA LEU A 54 0.46 4.91 -3.38
C LEU A 54 1.79 4.47 -2.77
N HIS A 55 1.90 4.58 -1.44
CA HIS A 55 3.03 4.05 -0.68
C HIS A 55 2.56 2.90 0.23
N LEU A 56 3.17 1.73 0.07
CA LEU A 56 2.93 0.56 0.92
C LEU A 56 4.10 0.39 1.87
N GLU A 57 3.78 0.32 3.17
CA GLU A 57 4.75 0.18 4.25
C GLU A 57 4.45 -1.13 4.97
N LEU A 58 5.46 -1.96 5.18
CA LEU A 58 5.34 -3.28 5.82
C LEU A 58 6.29 -3.39 7.01
N CYS A 59 5.81 -3.94 8.12
CA CYS A 59 6.67 -4.36 9.22
C CYS A 59 7.57 -5.51 8.76
N GLN A 60 8.87 -5.46 9.09
CA GLN A 60 9.86 -6.45 8.65
C GLN A 60 9.49 -7.87 9.10
N CYS A 61 8.96 -8.02 10.31
CA CYS A 61 8.44 -9.30 10.83
C CYS A 61 7.40 -10.00 9.95
N THR A 62 6.85 -9.34 8.92
CA THR A 62 5.90 -9.96 7.97
C THR A 62 6.57 -10.66 6.79
N TYR A 63 7.88 -10.46 6.56
CA TYR A 63 8.56 -11.03 5.38
C TYR A 63 10.05 -11.31 5.57
N MET A 64 10.66 -10.96 6.70
CA MET A 64 12.09 -11.15 6.95
C MET A 64 12.41 -11.25 8.44
N ASP A 65 13.59 -11.75 8.77
CA ASP A 65 14.11 -11.71 10.14
C ASP A 65 14.49 -10.27 10.50
N GLU A 66 14.16 -9.84 11.73
CA GLU A 66 14.45 -8.49 12.24
C GLU A 66 15.85 -8.37 12.87
N ILE A 67 16.66 -9.43 12.75
CA ILE A 67 18.01 -9.51 13.29
C ILE A 67 18.95 -9.84 12.12
N ALA A 68 20.14 -9.21 12.12
CA ALA A 68 21.17 -9.46 11.14
C ALA A 68 21.45 -10.97 11.00
N PRO A 69 21.51 -11.53 9.78
CA PRO A 69 21.72 -10.81 8.50
C PRO A 69 20.43 -10.34 7.80
N PHE A 70 19.28 -10.28 8.50
CA PHE A 70 18.01 -9.80 7.95
C PHE A 70 17.51 -10.66 6.78
N ALA A 71 17.60 -11.99 6.94
CA ALA A 71 17.27 -12.93 5.88
C ALA A 71 15.79 -12.82 5.50
N TYR A 72 15.53 -12.91 4.19
CA TYR A 72 14.17 -12.98 3.67
C TYR A 72 13.50 -14.29 4.10
N ARG A 73 12.28 -14.20 4.62
CA ARG A 73 11.49 -15.32 5.13
C ARG A 73 10.38 -15.64 4.17
N THR A 74 10.62 -16.59 3.28
CA THR A 74 9.66 -17.04 2.26
C THR A 74 8.34 -17.52 2.87
N ASP A 75 8.41 -18.16 4.04
CA ASP A 75 7.25 -18.67 4.78
C ASP A 75 6.36 -17.56 5.37
N LEU A 76 6.95 -16.42 5.76
CA LEU A 76 6.22 -15.25 6.24
C LEU A 76 5.72 -14.41 5.05
N ALA A 77 6.60 -14.17 4.08
CA ALA A 77 6.28 -13.37 2.91
C ALA A 77 5.14 -14.00 2.08
N ALA A 78 5.10 -15.33 1.96
CA ALA A 78 4.01 -16.03 1.30
C ALA A 78 2.63 -15.74 1.91
N ARG A 79 2.56 -15.34 3.19
CA ARG A 79 1.32 -15.00 3.89
C ARG A 79 0.85 -13.57 3.58
N VAL A 80 1.77 -12.61 3.47
CA VAL A 80 1.41 -11.20 3.21
C VAL A 80 1.25 -10.89 1.72
N GLN A 81 1.95 -11.62 0.84
CA GLN A 81 1.90 -11.40 -0.60
C GLN A 81 0.49 -11.42 -1.21
N PRO A 82 -0.43 -12.35 -0.87
CA PRO A 82 -1.78 -12.34 -1.41
C PRO A 82 -2.53 -11.04 -1.11
N LEU A 83 -2.39 -10.50 0.11
CA LEU A 83 -2.99 -9.23 0.50
C LEU A 83 -2.41 -8.07 -0.32
N LEU A 84 -1.09 -8.01 -0.48
CA LEU A 84 -0.45 -6.98 -1.31
C LEU A 84 -0.93 -7.03 -2.76
N ARG A 85 -1.05 -8.24 -3.34
CA ARG A 85 -1.58 -8.43 -4.70
C ARG A 85 -3.00 -7.90 -4.82
N GLN A 86 -3.88 -8.23 -3.87
CA GLN A 86 -5.26 -7.74 -3.85
C GLN A 86 -5.33 -6.22 -3.76
N MET A 87 -4.54 -5.61 -2.88
CA MET A 87 -4.49 -4.15 -2.73
C MET A 87 -4.05 -3.46 -4.02
N VAL A 88 -2.99 -3.96 -4.66
CA VAL A 88 -2.47 -3.40 -5.92
C VAL A 88 -3.47 -3.60 -7.05
N ALA A 89 -4.04 -4.79 -7.20
CA ALA A 89 -5.04 -5.08 -8.24
C ALA A 89 -6.28 -4.17 -8.08
N ALA A 90 -6.83 -4.06 -6.87
CA ALA A 90 -7.97 -3.20 -6.60
C ALA A 90 -7.67 -1.72 -6.90
N ALA A 91 -6.47 -1.24 -6.56
CA ALA A 91 -6.05 0.13 -6.88
C ALA A 91 -5.95 0.36 -8.40
N VAL A 92 -5.44 -0.62 -9.15
CA VAL A 92 -5.30 -0.59 -10.62
C VAL A 92 -6.66 -0.59 -11.30
N GLU A 93 -7.59 -1.43 -10.84
CA GLU A 93 -8.95 -1.55 -11.37
C GLU A 93 -9.80 -0.30 -11.09
N ALA A 94 -9.63 0.32 -9.92
CA ALA A 94 -10.39 1.50 -9.51
C ALA A 94 -9.87 2.82 -10.11
N ARG A 95 -8.87 2.78 -10.99
CA ARG A 95 -8.38 4.00 -11.67
C ARG A 95 -9.49 4.54 -12.58
N PRO A 96 -9.82 5.83 -12.49
CA PRO A 96 -10.70 6.47 -13.45
C PRO A 96 -10.20 6.24 -14.87
N GLN A 97 -11.09 5.81 -15.77
CA GLN A 97 -10.81 5.81 -17.19
C GLN A 97 -11.00 7.25 -17.68
N GLY A 98 -9.96 7.82 -18.29
CA GLY A 98 -10.01 9.14 -18.92
C GLY A 98 -10.87 9.14 -20.19
#